data_AF-A0A177PAR7-F1
#
_entry.id   AF-A0A177PAR7-F1
#
_cell.length_a   1.000
_cell.length_b   1.000
_cell.length_c   1.000
_cell.angle_alpha   90.00
_cell.angle_beta   90.00
_cell.angle_gamma   90.00
#
_symmetry.space_group_name_H-M   'P 1'
#
loop_
_entity.id
_entity.type
_entity.pdbx_description
1 polymer ?
#
loop_
_entity_poly.entity_id
_entity_poly.type
_entity_poly.pdbx_seq_one_letter_code
_entity_poly.pdbx_strand_id
1 'polypeptide(L)'
;MAATAVSRILDHLRVDGGLQGKDIANIVAVSPATVSRWSSGKATPDLRTQTVIAELRYVVDRLSDFYTADETRLWLHAKHPMLNGERAIDLINEGRTQAVLAVIDALDSGAYT
;
A
#
# COMPACT_ATOMS: atom_id res chain seq x y z
N MET A 1 17.78 -14.59 -11.89
CA MET A 1 16.49 -15.09 -11.35
C MET A 1 15.40 -14.20 -11.89
N ALA A 2 14.32 -14.76 -12.43
CA ALA A 2 13.20 -13.96 -12.93
C ALA A 2 12.46 -13.28 -11.76
N ALA A 3 12.04 -12.03 -11.95
CA ALA A 3 11.24 -11.30 -10.97
C ALA A 3 9.91 -12.05 -10.72
N THR A 4 9.56 -12.25 -9.45
CA THR A 4 8.28 -12.84 -9.05
C THR A 4 7.17 -11.80 -9.18
N ALA A 5 5.90 -12.23 -9.19
CA ALA A 5 4.79 -11.28 -9.17
C ALA A 5 4.84 -10.36 -7.95
N VAL A 6 5.15 -10.93 -6.77
CA VAL A 6 5.30 -10.18 -5.53
C VAL A 6 6.46 -9.19 -5.60
N SER A 7 7.63 -9.57 -6.16
CA SER A 7 8.75 -8.63 -6.24
C SER A 7 8.42 -7.44 -7.12
N ARG A 8 7.70 -7.64 -8.23
CA ARG A 8 7.21 -6.54 -9.09
C ARG A 8 6.24 -5.61 -8.36
N ILE A 9 5.32 -6.17 -7.56
CA ILE A 9 4.41 -5.35 -6.76
C ILE A 9 5.18 -4.56 -5.68
N LEU A 10 6.17 -5.16 -5.02
CA LEU A 10 6.99 -4.45 -4.03
C LEU A 10 7.81 -3.31 -4.66
N ASP A 11 8.33 -3.52 -5.87
CA ASP A 11 9.02 -2.47 -6.63
C ASP A 11 8.06 -1.34 -7.02
N HIS A 12 6.85 -1.68 -7.43
CA HIS A 12 5.77 -0.73 -7.74
C HIS A 12 5.42 0.14 -6.53
N LEU A 13 5.15 -0.48 -5.37
CA LEU A 13 4.86 0.21 -4.12
C LEU A 13 5.99 1.17 -3.69
N ARG A 14 7.23 0.84 -4.04
CA ARG A 14 8.38 1.71 -3.79
C ARG A 14 8.42 2.92 -4.73
N VAL A 15 8.21 2.69 -6.03
CA VAL A 15 8.35 3.74 -7.05
C VAL A 15 7.17 4.69 -7.01
N ASP A 16 5.94 4.17 -7.02
CA ASP A 16 4.73 4.99 -7.15
C ASP A 16 4.10 5.33 -5.80
N GLY A 17 4.34 4.49 -4.77
CA GLY A 17 3.82 4.71 -3.42
C GLY A 17 4.83 5.28 -2.43
N GLY A 18 6.11 5.44 -2.82
CA GLY A 18 7.18 5.90 -1.95
C GLY A 18 7.49 4.95 -0.77
N LEU A 19 6.88 3.76 -0.74
CA LEU A 19 6.94 2.85 0.40
C LEU A 19 8.28 2.13 0.44
N GLN A 20 9.03 2.34 1.53
CA GLN A 20 10.29 1.63 1.76
C GLN A 20 10.01 0.25 2.33
N GLY A 21 10.99 -0.66 2.23
CA GLY A 21 10.84 -2.03 2.75
C GLY A 21 10.48 -2.09 4.24
N LYS A 22 10.89 -1.08 5.04
CA LYS A 22 10.48 -0.94 6.45
C LYS A 22 9.00 -0.59 6.61
N ASP A 23 8.43 0.20 5.69
CA ASP A 23 7.02 0.59 5.73
C ASP A 23 6.18 -0.64 5.42
N ILE A 24 6.50 -1.37 4.35
CA ILE A 24 5.83 -2.64 4.01
C ILE A 24 5.92 -3.64 5.15
N ALA A 25 7.11 -3.79 5.76
CA ALA A 25 7.32 -4.68 6.90
C ALA A 25 6.40 -4.33 8.08
N ASN A 26 6.27 -3.04 8.39
CA ASN A 26 5.38 -2.57 9.45
C ASN A 26 3.90 -2.82 9.13
N ILE A 27 3.48 -2.56 7.89
CA ILE A 27 2.08 -2.73 7.45
C ILE A 27 1.63 -4.18 7.59
N VAL A 28 2.46 -5.13 7.16
CA VAL A 28 2.11 -6.57 7.18
C VAL A 28 2.66 -7.31 8.41
N ALA A 29 3.17 -6.58 9.40
CA ALA A 29 3.70 -7.09 10.68
C ALA A 29 4.78 -8.18 10.54
N VAL A 30 5.77 -7.94 9.67
CA VAL A 30 6.94 -8.83 9.49
C VAL A 30 8.25 -8.05 9.66
N SER A 31 9.39 -8.75 9.61
CA SER A 31 10.70 -8.09 9.62
C SER A 31 11.06 -7.49 8.25
N PRO A 32 11.84 -6.40 8.18
CA PRO A 32 12.40 -5.89 6.92
C PRO A 32 13.23 -6.93 6.17
N ALA A 33 13.91 -7.85 6.89
CA ALA A 33 14.64 -8.94 6.29
C ALA A 33 13.72 -9.93 5.56
N THR A 34 12.52 -10.18 6.08
CA THR A 34 11.49 -10.99 5.42
C THR A 34 11.07 -10.35 4.09
N VAL A 35 10.80 -9.04 4.09
CA VAL A 35 10.45 -8.28 2.87
C VAL A 35 11.58 -8.29 1.85
N SER A 36 12.84 -8.17 2.29
CA SER A 36 14.03 -8.28 1.43
C SER A 36 14.13 -9.65 0.74
N ARG A 37 13.79 -10.74 1.45
CA ARG A 37 13.73 -12.09 0.85
C ARG A 37 12.61 -12.20 -0.18
N TRP A 38 11.46 -11.55 0.01
CA TRP A 38 10.39 -11.49 -0.99
C TRP A 38 10.79 -10.70 -2.23
N SER A 39 11.37 -9.51 -2.05
CA SER A 39 11.87 -8.66 -3.15
C SER A 39 12.94 -9.36 -3.98
N SER A 40 13.81 -10.17 -3.37
CA SER A 40 14.82 -10.98 -4.06
C SER A 40 14.31 -12.32 -4.60
N GLY A 41 13.01 -12.64 -4.43
CA GLY A 41 12.42 -13.91 -4.87
C GLY A 41 12.91 -15.15 -4.11
N LYS A 42 13.58 -14.97 -2.97
CA LYS A 42 14.12 -16.05 -2.11
C LYS A 42 13.08 -16.62 -1.15
N ALA A 43 11.93 -15.97 -1.02
CA ALA A 43 10.77 -16.41 -0.26
C ALA A 43 9.51 -15.81 -0.87
N THR A 44 8.34 -16.35 -0.52
CA THR A 44 7.04 -15.81 -0.92
C THR A 44 6.20 -15.56 0.33
N PRO A 45 5.46 -14.44 0.42
CA PRO A 45 4.52 -14.22 1.51
C PRO A 45 3.40 -15.27 1.51
N ASP A 46 2.73 -15.45 2.65
CA ASP A 46 1.51 -16.27 2.70
C ASP A 46 0.36 -15.60 1.94
N LEU A 47 -0.76 -16.32 1.75
CA LEU A 47 -1.88 -15.82 0.97
C LEU A 47 -2.50 -14.54 1.56
N ARG A 48 -2.66 -14.46 2.89
CA ARG A 48 -3.20 -13.26 3.55
C ARG A 48 -2.31 -12.04 3.26
N THR A 49 -1.01 -12.19 3.41
CA THR A 49 -0.04 -11.13 3.18
C THR A 49 0.03 -10.74 1.71
N GLN A 50 -0.08 -11.71 0.78
CA GLN A 50 -0.21 -11.43 -0.65
C GLN A 50 -1.45 -10.59 -0.94
N THR A 51 -2.60 -10.90 -0.33
CA THR A 51 -3.83 -10.09 -0.45
C THR A 51 -3.58 -8.67 0.04
N VAL A 52 -3.03 -8.48 1.24
CA VAL A 52 -2.76 -7.14 1.79
C VAL A 52 -1.81 -6.34 0.87
N ILE A 53 -0.76 -6.97 0.34
CA ILE A 53 0.17 -6.33 -0.60
C ILE A 53 -0.52 -5.94 -1.91
N ALA A 54 -1.43 -6.78 -2.42
CA ALA A 54 -2.19 -6.49 -3.64
C ALA A 54 -3.20 -5.34 -3.44
N GLU A 55 -3.91 -5.34 -2.31
CA GLU A 55 -4.84 -4.26 -1.91
C GLU A 55 -4.10 -2.93 -1.75
N LEU A 56 -2.94 -2.96 -1.08
CA LEU A 56 -2.09 -1.78 -0.93
C LEU A 56 -1.61 -1.24 -2.28
N ARG A 57 -1.25 -2.12 -3.23
CA ARG A 57 -0.90 -1.70 -4.60
C ARG A 57 -2.06 -0.99 -5.27
N TYR A 58 -3.26 -1.55 -5.17
CA TYR A 58 -4.44 -0.95 -5.80
C TYR A 58 -4.75 0.44 -5.22
N VAL A 59 -4.63 0.61 -3.91
CA VAL A 59 -4.77 1.93 -3.26
C VAL A 59 -3.69 2.90 -3.73
N VAL A 60 -2.43 2.45 -3.84
CA VAL A 60 -1.33 3.29 -4.37
C VAL A 60 -1.60 3.70 -5.82
N ASP A 61 -2.08 2.80 -6.67
CA ASP A 61 -2.45 3.11 -8.06
C ASP A 61 -3.49 4.25 -8.08
N ARG A 62 -4.55 4.14 -7.27
CA ARG A 62 -5.61 5.15 -7.20
C ARG A 62 -5.12 6.49 -6.65
N LEU A 63 -4.21 6.50 -5.67
CA LEU A 63 -3.66 7.75 -5.12
C LEU A 63 -2.67 8.41 -6.08
N SER A 64 -1.98 7.63 -6.91
CA SER A 64 -0.97 8.14 -7.86
C SER A 64 -1.57 9.03 -8.96
N ASP A 65 -2.88 8.94 -9.19
CA ASP A 65 -3.62 9.85 -10.07
C ASP A 65 -3.65 11.30 -9.52
N PHE A 66 -3.47 11.49 -8.21
CA PHE A 66 -3.62 12.79 -7.52
C PHE A 66 -2.34 13.26 -6.82
N TYR A 67 -1.50 12.33 -6.38
CA TYR A 67 -0.41 12.58 -5.46
C TYR A 67 0.90 12.01 -5.98
N THR A 68 2.01 12.70 -5.67
CA THR A 68 3.36 12.14 -5.86
C THR A 68 3.59 10.95 -4.94
N ALA A 69 4.67 10.18 -5.19
CA ALA A 69 5.03 9.04 -4.34
C ALA A 69 5.23 9.42 -2.85
N ASP A 70 5.87 10.56 -2.58
CA ASP A 70 6.10 11.03 -1.21
C ASP A 70 4.79 11.49 -0.53
N GLU A 71 3.89 12.14 -1.28
CA GLU A 71 2.57 12.53 -0.79
C GLU A 71 1.66 11.32 -0.57
N THR A 72 1.70 10.33 -1.46
CA THR A 72 0.99 9.05 -1.31
C THR A 72 1.42 8.34 -0.03
N ARG A 73 2.74 8.25 0.21
CA ARG A 73 3.26 7.71 1.46
C ARG A 73 2.74 8.48 2.66
N LEU A 74 2.79 9.82 2.63
CA LEU A 74 2.32 10.64 3.74
C LEU A 74 0.83 10.41 4.01
N TRP A 75 0.00 10.37 2.96
CA TRP A 75 -1.45 10.14 3.04
C TRP A 75 -1.75 8.78 3.68
N LEU A 76 -1.06 7.72 3.24
CA LEU A 76 -1.21 6.37 3.76
C LEU A 76 -0.90 6.27 5.26
N HIS A 77 0.10 7.01 5.74
CA HIS A 77 0.53 7.02 7.13
C HIS A 77 -0.20 8.06 8.02
N ALA A 78 -0.90 9.02 7.43
CA ALA A 78 -1.62 10.05 8.16
C ALA A 78 -2.95 9.52 8.72
N LYS A 79 -3.35 10.05 9.88
CA LYS A 79 -4.72 9.88 10.36
C LYS A 79 -5.64 10.72 9.48
N HIS A 80 -6.71 10.12 8.98
CA HIS A 80 -7.59 10.79 8.02
C HIS A 80 -8.98 11.06 8.64
N PRO A 81 -9.50 12.30 8.60
CA PRO A 81 -10.82 12.62 9.19
C PRO A 81 -11.97 11.79 8.60
N MET A 82 -11.96 11.55 7.28
CA MET A 82 -12.97 10.72 6.61
C MET A 82 -12.79 9.21 6.86
N LEU A 83 -11.69 8.82 7.51
CA LEU A 83 -11.45 7.46 8.01
C LEU A 83 -11.62 7.41 9.53
N ASN A 84 -12.44 8.29 10.12
CA ASN A 84 -12.67 8.39 11.56
C ASN A 84 -11.38 8.56 12.39
N GLY A 85 -10.35 9.19 11.81
CA GLY A 85 -9.05 9.38 12.45
C GLY A 85 -8.14 8.14 12.45
N GLU A 86 -8.52 7.07 11.74
CA GLU A 86 -7.67 5.91 11.47
C GLU A 86 -6.69 6.23 10.32
N ARG A 87 -5.60 5.45 10.23
CA ARG A 87 -4.66 5.52 9.10
C ARG A 87 -5.07 4.51 8.03
N ALA A 88 -4.92 4.87 6.76
CA ALA A 88 -5.29 3.99 5.65
C ALA A 88 -4.57 2.64 5.69
N ILE A 89 -3.27 2.63 6.04
CA ILE A 89 -2.50 1.38 6.13
C ILE A 89 -3.02 0.40 7.19
N ASP A 90 -3.56 0.90 8.30
CA ASP A 90 -4.09 0.04 9.37
C ASP A 90 -5.37 -0.64 8.86
N LEU A 91 -6.25 0.15 8.22
CA LEU A 91 -7.47 -0.34 7.61
C LEU A 91 -7.20 -1.39 6.52
N ILE A 92 -6.20 -1.18 5.67
CA ILE A 92 -5.84 -2.15 4.62
C ILE A 92 -5.36 -3.47 5.23
N ASN A 93 -4.50 -3.41 6.26
CA ASN A 93 -4.04 -4.63 6.95
C ASN A 93 -5.18 -5.35 7.70
N GLU A 94 -6.20 -4.63 8.17
CA GLU A 94 -7.41 -5.18 8.77
C GLU A 94 -8.42 -5.74 7.75
N GLY A 95 -8.15 -5.63 6.44
CA GLY A 95 -9.07 -6.06 5.39
C GLY A 95 -10.24 -5.09 5.15
N ARG A 96 -10.12 -3.86 5.64
CA ARG A 96 -11.11 -2.77 5.51
C ARG A 96 -10.77 -1.81 4.37
N THR A 97 -10.09 -2.29 3.32
CA THR A 97 -9.64 -1.46 2.17
C THR A 97 -10.77 -0.68 1.50
N GLN A 98 -11.99 -1.23 1.47
CA GLN A 98 -13.15 -0.56 0.87
C GLN A 98 -13.47 0.80 1.53
N ALA A 99 -13.22 0.95 2.83
CA ALA A 99 -13.37 2.24 3.51
C ALA A 99 -12.36 3.28 3.01
N VAL A 100 -11.13 2.85 2.69
CA VAL A 100 -10.08 3.70 2.12
C VAL A 100 -10.44 4.12 0.70
N LEU A 101 -10.88 3.17 -0.13
CA LEU A 101 -11.27 3.43 -1.52
C LEU A 101 -12.45 4.41 -1.62
N ALA A 102 -13.46 4.26 -0.76
CA ALA A 102 -14.60 5.19 -0.73
C ALA A 102 -14.19 6.65 -0.48
N VAL A 103 -13.13 6.87 0.32
CA VAL A 103 -12.57 8.21 0.53
C VAL A 103 -11.84 8.71 -0.72
N ILE A 104 -11.09 7.84 -1.40
CA ILE A 104 -10.38 8.21 -2.63
C ILE A 104 -11.37 8.55 -3.75
N ASP A 105 -12.44 7.76 -3.91
CA ASP A 105 -13.48 8.04 -4.90
C ASP A 105 -14.22 9.37 -4.61
N ALA A 106 -14.35 9.75 -3.35
CA ALA A 106 -14.89 11.06 -2.99
C ALA A 106 -13.97 12.22 -3.42
N LEU A 107 -12.63 12.06 -3.32
CA LEU A 107 -11.66 13.03 -3.84
C LEU A 107 -11.78 13.17 -5.36
N ASP A 108 -11.92 12.05 -6.07
CA ASP A 108 -12.12 11.98 -7.51
C ASP A 108 -13.38 12.76 -7.93
N SER A 109 -14.52 12.50 -7.25
CA SER A 109 -15.77 13.19 -7.53
C SER A 109 -15.72 14.71 -7.30
N GLY A 110 -14.94 15.17 -6.32
CA GLY A 110 -14.76 16.61 -6.04
C GLY A 110 -13.77 17.30 -6.97
N ALA A 111 -12.91 16.55 -7.66
CA ALA A 111 -11.97 17.10 -8.64
C ALA A 111 -12.63 17.38 -10.00
N TYR A 112 -13.74 16.71 -10.31
CA TYR A 112 -14.45 16.81 -11.60
C TYR A 112 -15.78 17.60 -11.56
N THR A 113 -16.06 18.31 -10.46
CA THR A 113 -17.22 19.25 -10.33
C THR A 113 -16.78 20.70 -10.40
#